data_AF-A0A521WYN2-F1
#
_entry.id   AF-A0A521WYN2-F1
#
_cell.length_a   1.000
_cell.length_b   1.000
_cell.length_c   1.000
_cell.angle_alpha   90.00
_cell.angle_beta   90.00
_cell.angle_gamma   90.00
#
_symmetry.space_group_name_H-M   'P 1'
#
loop_
_entity.id
_entity.type
_entity.pdbx_description
1 polymer ?
#
loop_
_entity_poly.entity_id
_entity_poly.type
_entity_poly.pdbx_seq_one_letter_code
_entity_poly.pdbx_strand_id
1 'polypeptide(L)'
;MYFDVFNGDADGICALIQLRLDQPLTAKLITGIKRDIQLLDKFTVSSGDHITVLDISLQKNSAKVNEFLSQGAHIFYVDHHQPGDIPNHPHLKALINTDSAICTSLLVNQYLNGKYPLWAITAAFGDNINHSAEQLAAFLNLSQTDIETLKDLGIYINYNGYGSCIDDLHFAPDKLYKEMAEFQSPFDFIKYNHEIFEQLKQGYEEDMANAQRIEPEYQSNAVAVFILPDTAWARRVNGVFGNFLANLNPNRAHAVITHNKDNDYQVGVRAPLSNKTGADELCSAFPTGGGRKAAAGINHLPGDQLNIFIKKFEDFYS
;
A
#
# COMPACT_ATOMS: atom_id res chain seq x y z
N MET A 1 -7.40 -21.27 16.80
CA MET A 1 -8.04 -19.99 16.46
C MET A 1 -7.63 -19.59 15.05
N TYR A 2 -8.32 -18.62 14.44
CA TYR A 2 -7.96 -18.04 13.15
C TYR A 2 -7.57 -16.58 13.34
N PHE A 3 -6.47 -16.18 12.70
CA PHE A 3 -5.99 -14.81 12.63
C PHE A 3 -5.87 -14.41 11.17
N ASP A 4 -6.42 -13.25 10.83
CA ASP A 4 -6.23 -12.62 9.53
C ASP A 4 -5.38 -11.37 9.73
N VAL A 5 -4.14 -11.45 9.25
CA VAL A 5 -3.12 -10.41 9.35
C VAL A 5 -2.93 -9.81 7.97
N PHE A 6 -3.25 -8.53 7.80
CA PHE A 6 -3.25 -7.91 6.48
C PHE A 6 -2.88 -6.42 6.55
N ASN A 7 -2.19 -5.93 5.53
CA ASN A 7 -1.97 -4.50 5.35
C ASN A 7 -3.31 -3.75 5.23
N GLY A 8 -3.40 -2.57 5.82
CA GLY A 8 -4.64 -1.78 5.82
C GLY A 8 -4.87 -0.93 4.58
N ASP A 9 -4.17 -1.22 3.50
CA ASP A 9 -4.34 -0.58 2.19
C ASP A 9 -5.28 -1.37 1.28
N ALA A 10 -5.37 -0.96 0.01
CA ALA A 10 -6.23 -1.63 -0.96
C ALA A 10 -5.82 -3.07 -1.23
N ASP A 11 -4.52 -3.39 -1.21
CA ASP A 11 -4.04 -4.71 -1.60
C ASP A 11 -4.29 -5.75 -0.50
N GLY A 12 -3.94 -5.42 0.75
CA GLY A 12 -4.23 -6.27 1.90
C GLY A 12 -5.74 -6.49 2.13
N ILE A 13 -6.54 -5.41 2.05
CA ILE A 13 -8.00 -5.49 2.27
C ILE A 13 -8.67 -6.34 1.18
N CYS A 14 -8.42 -6.05 -0.10
CA CYS A 14 -9.06 -6.77 -1.20
C CYS A 14 -8.60 -8.23 -1.27
N ALA A 15 -7.35 -8.54 -0.94
CA ALA A 15 -6.86 -9.91 -0.86
C ALA A 15 -7.62 -10.71 0.20
N LEU A 16 -7.87 -10.11 1.37
CA LEU A 16 -8.63 -10.78 2.42
C LEU A 16 -10.10 -10.99 2.03
N ILE A 17 -10.74 -9.99 1.42
CA ILE A 17 -12.12 -10.10 0.93
C ILE A 17 -12.24 -11.29 -0.02
N GLN A 18 -11.36 -11.40 -1.01
CA GLN A 18 -11.36 -12.53 -1.95
C GLN A 18 -11.29 -13.89 -1.23
N LEU A 19 -10.38 -14.03 -0.26
CA LEU A 19 -10.23 -15.28 0.52
C LEU A 19 -11.46 -15.58 1.37
N ARG A 20 -12.09 -14.57 1.97
CA ARG A 20 -13.24 -14.76 2.89
C ARG A 20 -14.56 -14.93 2.16
N LEU A 21 -14.67 -14.45 0.92
CA LEU A 21 -15.76 -14.83 0.01
C LEU A 21 -15.65 -16.31 -0.41
N ASP A 22 -14.43 -16.81 -0.70
CA ASP A 22 -14.21 -18.23 -1.06
C ASP A 22 -14.34 -19.17 0.14
N GLN A 23 -13.76 -18.76 1.28
CA GLN A 23 -13.66 -19.52 2.52
C GLN A 23 -14.15 -18.65 3.70
N PRO A 24 -15.48 -18.57 3.89
CA PRO A 24 -16.06 -17.82 4.99
C PRO A 24 -15.61 -18.40 6.32
N LEU A 25 -15.01 -17.57 7.17
CA LEU A 25 -14.66 -17.92 8.54
C LEU A 25 -14.59 -16.69 9.42
N THR A 26 -14.68 -16.89 10.73
CA THR A 26 -14.46 -15.85 11.73
C THR A 26 -13.01 -15.90 12.21
N ALA A 27 -12.28 -14.81 12.00
CA ALA A 27 -10.90 -14.63 12.46
C ALA A 27 -10.77 -13.36 13.30
N LYS A 28 -9.72 -13.33 14.13
CA LYS A 28 -9.25 -12.08 14.72
C LYS A 28 -8.51 -11.27 13.64
N LEU A 29 -8.98 -10.06 13.37
CA LEU A 29 -8.35 -9.16 12.42
C LEU A 29 -7.16 -8.45 13.07
N ILE A 30 -6.00 -8.52 12.45
CA ILE A 30 -4.78 -7.82 12.87
C ILE A 30 -4.32 -6.99 11.68
N THR A 31 -4.52 -5.68 11.76
CA THR A 31 -4.19 -4.75 10.68
C THR A 31 -3.71 -3.41 11.25
N GLY A 32 -3.33 -2.48 10.38
CA GLY A 32 -2.76 -1.19 10.73
C GLY A 32 -2.72 -0.26 9.52
N ILE A 33 -2.18 0.94 9.69
CA ILE A 33 -1.91 1.85 8.57
C ILE A 33 -0.95 1.20 7.55
N LYS A 34 -0.88 1.72 6.33
CA LYS A 34 -0.08 1.14 5.22
C LYS A 34 1.39 0.89 5.56
N ARG A 35 1.97 1.73 6.42
CA ARG A 35 3.39 1.61 6.85
C ARG A 35 3.60 0.66 8.03
N ASP A 36 2.54 0.18 8.66
CA ASP A 36 2.61 -0.74 9.79
C ASP A 36 2.76 -2.19 9.28
N ILE A 37 4.00 -2.54 8.94
CA ILE A 37 4.33 -3.80 8.24
C ILE A 37 4.79 -4.92 9.17
N GLN A 38 4.91 -4.68 10.49
CA GLN A 38 5.34 -5.67 11.49
C GLN A 38 4.14 -6.19 12.32
N LEU A 39 3.04 -6.48 11.65
CA LEU A 39 1.77 -6.81 12.30
C LEU A 39 1.82 -8.10 13.14
N LEU A 40 2.75 -9.02 12.85
CA LEU A 40 2.91 -10.26 13.64
C LEU A 40 3.42 -10.01 15.06
N ASP A 41 4.01 -8.84 15.35
CA ASP A 41 4.44 -8.48 16.70
C ASP A 41 3.27 -8.16 17.65
N LYS A 42 2.05 -7.98 17.11
CA LYS A 42 0.88 -7.52 17.87
C LYS A 42 0.11 -8.61 18.61
N PHE A 43 0.47 -9.88 18.42
CA PHE A 43 -0.26 -10.99 19.03
C PHE A 43 0.64 -12.20 19.29
N THR A 44 0.11 -13.12 20.08
CA THR A 44 0.71 -14.42 20.38
C THR A 44 -0.18 -15.53 19.85
N VAL A 45 0.41 -16.70 19.59
CA VAL A 45 -0.33 -17.86 19.08
C VAL A 45 -0.18 -19.06 20.02
N SER A 46 -0.99 -20.07 19.77
CA SER A 46 -0.93 -21.38 20.40
C SER A 46 -0.82 -22.46 19.32
N SER A 47 -0.38 -23.66 19.72
CA SER A 47 -0.33 -24.81 18.82
C SER A 47 -1.68 -25.08 18.16
N GLY A 48 -1.69 -25.24 16.83
CA GLY A 48 -2.90 -25.45 16.04
C GLY A 48 -3.67 -24.18 15.65
N ASP A 49 -3.18 -22.98 16.01
CA ASP A 49 -3.72 -21.74 15.45
C ASP A 49 -3.39 -21.61 13.96
N HIS A 50 -4.30 -21.02 13.20
CA HIS A 50 -4.14 -20.74 11.77
C HIS A 50 -4.01 -19.22 11.56
N ILE A 51 -3.00 -18.83 10.81
CA ILE A 51 -2.68 -17.43 10.54
C ILE A 51 -2.66 -17.23 9.03
N THR A 52 -3.52 -16.37 8.52
CA THR A 52 -3.43 -15.84 7.16
C THR A 52 -2.64 -14.54 7.22
N VAL A 53 -1.58 -14.40 6.43
CA VAL A 53 -0.76 -13.20 6.35
C VAL A 53 -0.75 -12.67 4.92
N LEU A 54 -1.17 -11.41 4.74
CA LEU A 54 -1.38 -10.79 3.44
C LEU A 54 -0.66 -9.43 3.38
N ASP A 55 0.08 -9.24 2.30
CA ASP A 55 0.63 -7.93 1.90
C ASP A 55 1.53 -7.24 2.93
N ILE A 56 2.27 -8.03 3.70
CA ILE A 56 3.38 -7.53 4.53
C ILE A 56 4.60 -8.41 4.26
N SER A 57 5.78 -7.78 4.23
CA SER A 57 7.01 -8.48 3.87
C SER A 57 7.35 -9.62 4.85
N LEU A 58 7.55 -10.83 4.31
CA LEU A 58 8.07 -11.96 5.09
C LEU A 58 9.46 -11.64 5.67
N GLN A 59 10.32 -10.94 4.94
CA GLN A 59 11.66 -10.56 5.41
C GLN A 59 11.57 -9.78 6.72
N LYS A 60 10.64 -8.83 6.79
CA LYS A 60 10.42 -7.97 7.98
C LYS A 60 9.74 -8.70 9.14
N ASN A 61 9.08 -9.82 8.87
CA ASN A 61 8.34 -10.61 9.85
C ASN A 61 8.97 -11.98 10.13
N SER A 62 10.16 -12.27 9.59
CA SER A 62 10.80 -13.58 9.60
C SER A 62 11.02 -14.16 11.00
N ALA A 63 11.39 -13.33 11.97
CA ALA A 63 11.55 -13.75 13.36
C ALA A 63 10.23 -14.29 13.95
N LYS A 64 9.13 -13.55 13.76
CA LYS A 64 7.80 -13.96 14.23
C LYS A 64 7.24 -15.16 13.48
N VAL A 65 7.48 -15.26 12.17
CA VAL A 65 7.10 -16.44 11.38
C VAL A 65 7.76 -17.69 11.96
N ASN A 66 9.08 -17.66 12.19
CA ASN A 66 9.79 -18.81 12.78
C ASN A 66 9.31 -19.12 14.21
N GLU A 67 9.06 -18.09 15.03
CA GLU A 67 8.51 -18.24 16.37
C GLU A 67 7.15 -18.97 16.33
N PHE A 68 6.20 -18.48 15.52
CA PHE A 68 4.86 -19.05 15.41
C PHE A 68 4.86 -20.48 14.86
N LEU A 69 5.71 -20.77 13.86
CA LEU A 69 5.88 -22.14 13.35
C LEU A 69 6.44 -23.08 14.43
N SER A 70 7.41 -22.63 15.22
CA SER A 70 7.98 -23.43 16.32
C SER A 70 6.97 -23.72 17.45
N GLN A 71 5.97 -22.85 17.62
CA GLN A 71 4.85 -23.05 18.54
C GLN A 71 3.76 -23.98 17.99
N GLY A 72 3.91 -24.48 16.76
CA GLY A 72 2.96 -25.38 16.12
C GLY A 72 1.79 -24.68 15.43
N ALA A 73 1.89 -23.39 15.14
CA ALA A 73 0.89 -22.69 14.34
C ALA A 73 1.05 -23.00 12.84
N HIS A 74 -0.04 -22.81 12.10
CA HIS A 74 -0.11 -22.93 10.65
C HIS A 74 -0.19 -21.56 10.01
N ILE A 75 0.65 -21.30 9.02
CA ILE A 75 0.74 -20.00 8.35
C ILE A 75 0.47 -20.17 6.86
N PHE A 76 -0.52 -19.44 6.37
CA PHE A 76 -0.71 -19.18 4.95
C PHE A 76 -0.27 -17.75 4.66
N TYR A 77 0.79 -17.59 3.87
CA TYR A 77 1.45 -16.30 3.63
C TYR A 77 1.35 -15.96 2.14
N VAL A 78 0.76 -14.82 1.78
CA VAL A 78 0.68 -14.33 0.40
C VAL A 78 1.21 -12.91 0.37
N ASP A 79 2.24 -12.67 -0.42
CA ASP A 79 2.90 -11.37 -0.46
C ASP A 79 3.71 -11.20 -1.75
N HIS A 80 3.92 -9.95 -2.15
CA HIS A 80 4.71 -9.57 -3.33
C HIS A 80 6.01 -8.81 -2.99
N HIS A 81 6.29 -8.59 -1.71
CA HIS A 81 7.54 -7.98 -1.27
C HIS A 81 8.69 -8.99 -1.25
N GLN A 82 9.91 -8.48 -1.08
CA GLN A 82 11.09 -9.32 -0.90
C GLN A 82 10.90 -10.22 0.33
N PRO A 83 11.00 -11.55 0.18
CA PRO A 83 10.73 -12.47 1.28
C PRO A 83 11.93 -12.69 2.21
N GLY A 84 13.15 -12.42 1.73
CA GLY A 84 14.35 -12.94 2.39
C GLY A 84 14.36 -14.47 2.36
N ASP A 85 14.89 -15.09 3.41
CA ASP A 85 14.90 -16.55 3.54
C ASP A 85 13.52 -17.06 3.98
N ILE A 86 12.89 -17.87 3.13
CA ILE A 86 11.60 -18.51 3.42
C ILE A 86 11.86 -19.81 4.20
N PRO A 87 11.32 -19.97 5.43
CA PRO A 87 11.49 -21.20 6.20
C PRO A 87 10.93 -22.43 5.49
N ASN A 88 11.68 -23.53 5.46
CA ASN A 88 11.15 -24.81 5.01
C ASN A 88 10.45 -25.51 6.19
N HIS A 89 9.12 -25.36 6.29
CA HIS A 89 8.33 -25.90 7.39
C HIS A 89 6.99 -26.49 6.89
N PRO A 90 6.55 -27.67 7.36
CA PRO A 90 5.32 -28.31 6.87
C PRO A 90 4.04 -27.51 7.18
N HIS A 91 4.09 -26.62 8.16
CA HIS A 91 2.97 -25.74 8.52
C HIS A 91 3.03 -24.35 7.85
N LEU A 92 4.00 -24.09 6.97
CA LEU A 92 4.07 -22.87 6.19
C LEU A 92 3.69 -23.13 4.73
N LYS A 93 2.68 -22.41 4.24
CA LYS A 93 2.41 -22.28 2.81
C LYS A 93 2.64 -20.83 2.41
N ALA A 94 3.71 -20.57 1.67
CA ALA A 94 4.06 -19.24 1.19
C ALA A 94 3.82 -19.13 -0.33
N LEU A 95 3.01 -18.15 -0.74
CA LEU A 95 2.78 -17.76 -2.13
C LEU A 95 3.43 -16.38 -2.34
N ILE A 96 4.68 -16.38 -2.80
CA ILE A 96 5.46 -15.17 -2.96
C ILE A 96 5.83 -14.96 -4.43
N ASN A 97 5.61 -13.74 -4.94
CA ASN A 97 6.08 -13.33 -6.25
C ASN A 97 6.48 -11.86 -6.23
N THR A 98 7.74 -11.55 -6.48
CA THR A 98 8.30 -10.19 -6.40
C THR A 98 8.28 -9.42 -7.72
N ASP A 99 7.55 -9.90 -8.72
CA ASP A 99 7.41 -9.20 -10.00
C ASP A 99 6.76 -7.82 -9.79
N SER A 100 7.28 -6.78 -10.45
CA SER A 100 6.72 -5.43 -10.37
C SER A 100 5.28 -5.30 -10.92
N ALA A 101 4.81 -6.29 -11.69
CA ALA A 101 3.49 -6.32 -12.29
C ALA A 101 2.46 -7.12 -11.46
N ILE A 102 2.80 -7.59 -10.25
CA ILE A 102 1.90 -8.34 -9.38
C ILE A 102 1.71 -7.63 -8.03
N CYS A 103 0.52 -7.78 -7.45
CA CYS A 103 0.22 -7.46 -6.05
C CYS A 103 -0.37 -8.70 -5.35
N THR A 104 -0.48 -8.65 -4.03
CA THR A 104 -1.01 -9.73 -3.18
C THR A 104 -2.42 -10.15 -3.62
N SER A 105 -3.29 -9.20 -3.96
CA SER A 105 -4.64 -9.47 -4.44
C SER A 105 -4.67 -10.18 -5.78
N LEU A 106 -3.73 -9.91 -6.69
CA LEU A 106 -3.61 -10.66 -7.95
C LEU A 106 -3.09 -12.08 -7.71
N LEU A 107 -2.19 -12.28 -6.73
CA LEU A 107 -1.76 -13.62 -6.31
C LEU A 107 -2.89 -14.42 -5.68
N VAL A 108 -3.70 -13.80 -4.82
CA VAL A 108 -4.90 -14.41 -4.27
C VAL A 108 -5.90 -14.76 -5.37
N ASN A 109 -6.12 -13.87 -6.34
CA ASN A 109 -7.00 -14.13 -7.46
C ASN A 109 -6.55 -15.35 -8.27
N GLN A 110 -5.24 -15.46 -8.55
CA GLN A 110 -4.66 -16.64 -9.21
C GLN A 110 -4.84 -17.91 -8.37
N TYR A 111 -4.57 -17.84 -7.06
CA TYR A 111 -4.75 -18.95 -6.14
C TYR A 111 -6.20 -19.47 -6.10
N LEU A 112 -7.17 -18.55 -6.20
CA LEU A 112 -8.59 -18.85 -6.24
C LEU A 112 -9.13 -19.16 -7.64
N ASN A 113 -8.27 -19.28 -8.65
CA ASN A 113 -8.63 -19.52 -10.05
C ASN A 113 -9.58 -18.47 -10.64
N GLY A 114 -9.40 -17.20 -10.28
CA GLY A 114 -10.14 -16.10 -10.87
C GLY A 114 -11.58 -15.95 -10.38
N LYS A 115 -11.93 -16.46 -9.19
CA LYS A 115 -13.31 -16.40 -8.66
C LYS A 115 -13.82 -14.99 -8.36
N TYR A 116 -12.94 -14.08 -7.93
CA TYR A 116 -13.32 -12.72 -7.49
C TYR A 116 -12.42 -11.64 -8.11
N PRO A 117 -12.33 -11.59 -9.46
CA PRO A 117 -11.28 -10.83 -10.13
C PRO A 117 -11.49 -9.31 -10.05
N LEU A 118 -12.72 -8.84 -9.80
CA LEU A 118 -13.01 -7.42 -9.65
C LEU A 118 -12.32 -6.82 -8.43
N TRP A 119 -12.29 -7.53 -7.30
CA TRP A 119 -11.53 -7.11 -6.12
C TRP A 119 -10.03 -7.07 -6.39
N ALA A 120 -9.52 -8.00 -7.22
CA ALA A 120 -8.12 -7.99 -7.62
C ALA A 120 -7.77 -6.82 -8.56
N ILE A 121 -8.67 -6.44 -9.47
CA ILE A 121 -8.53 -5.25 -10.33
C ILE A 121 -8.52 -3.98 -9.47
N THR A 122 -9.47 -3.84 -8.53
CA THR A 122 -9.54 -2.70 -7.60
C THR A 122 -8.24 -2.55 -6.81
N ALA A 123 -7.73 -3.64 -6.24
CA ALA A 123 -6.46 -3.65 -5.52
C ALA A 123 -5.28 -3.21 -6.39
N ALA A 124 -5.17 -3.79 -7.59
CA ALA A 124 -4.07 -3.50 -8.51
C ALA A 124 -4.05 -2.03 -8.93
N PHE A 125 -5.21 -1.39 -9.12
CA PHE A 125 -5.26 0.06 -9.32
C PHE A 125 -4.84 0.84 -8.07
N GLY A 126 -5.31 0.44 -6.88
CA GLY A 126 -4.90 1.05 -5.62
C GLY A 126 -3.39 1.05 -5.42
N ASP A 127 -2.74 -0.06 -5.78
CA ASP A 127 -1.30 -0.25 -5.68
C ASP A 127 -0.51 0.30 -6.88
N ASN A 128 -1.19 1.04 -7.78
CA ASN A 128 -0.62 1.68 -8.97
C ASN A 128 0.01 0.68 -9.97
N ILE A 129 -0.51 -0.55 -10.03
CA ILE A 129 -0.20 -1.59 -11.02
C ILE A 129 -1.21 -1.52 -12.17
N ASN A 130 -1.36 -0.32 -12.75
CA ASN A 130 -2.42 0.00 -13.71
C ASN A 130 -2.45 -0.94 -14.91
N HIS A 131 -1.29 -1.30 -15.45
CA HIS A 131 -1.22 -2.16 -16.64
C HIS A 131 -1.81 -3.56 -16.39
N SER A 132 -1.49 -4.18 -15.26
CA SER A 132 -2.02 -5.50 -14.92
C SER A 132 -3.52 -5.45 -14.62
N ALA A 133 -3.98 -4.36 -13.97
CA ALA A 133 -5.40 -4.11 -13.73
C ALA A 133 -6.17 -3.96 -15.06
N GLU A 134 -5.66 -3.17 -16.00
CA GLU A 134 -6.21 -2.96 -17.34
C GLU A 134 -6.25 -4.26 -18.16
N GLN A 135 -5.19 -5.07 -18.11
CA GLN A 135 -5.16 -6.37 -18.79
C GLN A 135 -6.23 -7.34 -18.26
N LEU A 136 -6.37 -7.42 -16.93
CA LEU A 136 -7.39 -8.28 -16.31
C LEU A 136 -8.80 -7.75 -16.59
N ALA A 137 -9.01 -6.43 -16.56
CA ALA A 137 -10.28 -5.81 -16.92
C ALA A 137 -10.65 -6.07 -18.40
N ALA A 138 -9.69 -5.96 -19.32
CA ALA A 138 -9.88 -6.27 -20.72
C ALA A 138 -10.25 -7.75 -20.94
N PHE A 139 -9.61 -8.67 -20.22
CA PHE A 139 -9.97 -10.09 -20.25
C PHE A 139 -11.43 -10.34 -19.80
N LEU A 140 -11.93 -9.57 -18.84
CA LEU A 140 -13.33 -9.62 -18.39
C LEU A 140 -14.29 -8.80 -19.26
N ASN A 141 -13.80 -8.12 -20.31
CA ASN A 141 -14.59 -7.23 -21.17
C ASN A 141 -15.31 -6.11 -20.39
N LEU A 142 -14.66 -5.55 -19.36
CA LEU A 142 -15.24 -4.43 -18.61
C LEU A 142 -15.33 -3.17 -19.47
N SER A 143 -16.37 -2.36 -19.24
CA SER A 143 -16.49 -1.07 -19.89
C SER A 143 -15.46 -0.08 -19.33
N GLN A 144 -15.17 0.99 -20.08
CA GLN A 144 -14.27 2.04 -19.60
C GLN A 144 -14.77 2.68 -18.29
N THR A 145 -16.09 2.87 -18.16
CA THR A 145 -16.72 3.41 -16.94
C THR A 145 -16.56 2.48 -15.75
N ASP A 146 -16.68 1.16 -15.96
CA ASP A 146 -16.44 0.17 -14.91
C ASP A 146 -14.97 0.18 -14.47
N ILE A 147 -14.05 0.27 -15.42
CA ILE A 147 -12.61 0.36 -15.16
C ILE A 147 -12.28 1.60 -14.32
N GLU A 148 -12.81 2.77 -14.70
CA GLU A 148 -12.62 4.03 -13.97
C GLU A 148 -13.20 3.93 -12.56
N THR A 149 -14.38 3.33 -12.41
CA THR A 149 -15.02 3.14 -11.10
C THR A 149 -14.18 2.25 -10.18
N LEU A 150 -13.64 1.13 -10.70
CA LEU A 150 -12.76 0.24 -9.92
C LEU A 150 -11.43 0.92 -9.57
N LYS A 151 -10.90 1.73 -10.48
CA LYS A 151 -9.68 2.49 -10.28
C LYS A 151 -9.85 3.52 -9.17
N ASP A 152 -10.92 4.30 -9.21
CA ASP A 152 -11.25 5.29 -8.20
C ASP A 152 -11.40 4.64 -6.82
N LEU A 153 -12.20 3.57 -6.73
CA LEU A 153 -12.35 2.83 -5.47
C LEU A 153 -10.99 2.33 -4.94
N GLY A 154 -10.16 1.73 -5.81
CA GLY A 154 -8.83 1.25 -5.44
C GLY A 154 -7.94 2.36 -4.89
N ILE A 155 -7.93 3.51 -5.55
CA ILE A 155 -7.20 4.70 -5.12
C ILE A 155 -7.70 5.16 -3.76
N TYR A 156 -9.02 5.25 -3.54
CA TYR A 156 -9.57 5.75 -2.29
C TYR A 156 -9.28 4.83 -1.09
N ILE A 157 -9.34 3.50 -1.29
CA ILE A 157 -8.98 2.55 -0.24
C ILE A 157 -7.49 2.65 0.09
N ASN A 158 -6.62 2.69 -0.94
CA ASN A 158 -5.18 2.80 -0.72
C ASN A 158 -4.82 4.13 -0.03
N TYR A 159 -5.44 5.23 -0.46
CA TYR A 159 -5.35 6.54 0.16
C TYR A 159 -5.75 6.49 1.65
N ASN A 160 -6.87 5.84 1.98
CA ASN A 160 -7.28 5.65 3.37
C ASN A 160 -6.27 4.83 4.17
N GLY A 161 -5.39 4.03 3.55
CA GLY A 161 -4.32 3.34 4.27
C GLY A 161 -3.20 4.27 4.78
N TYR A 162 -3.04 5.48 4.23
CA TYR A 162 -1.94 6.38 4.60
C TYR A 162 -2.26 7.17 5.87
N GLY A 163 -1.25 7.40 6.70
CA GLY A 163 -1.35 8.15 7.95
C GLY A 163 -0.14 7.91 8.84
N SER A 164 -0.07 8.58 9.99
CA SER A 164 0.94 8.32 11.04
C SER A 164 0.40 7.48 12.21
N CYS A 165 -0.92 7.41 12.35
CA CYS A 165 -1.67 6.57 13.28
C CYS A 165 -3.07 6.30 12.70
N ILE A 166 -3.82 5.38 13.32
CA ILE A 166 -5.19 5.04 12.91
C ILE A 166 -6.13 6.26 12.94
N ASP A 167 -5.91 7.19 13.89
CA ASP A 167 -6.75 8.39 14.02
C ASP A 167 -6.58 9.39 12.87
N ASP A 168 -5.51 9.28 12.08
CA ASP A 168 -5.36 10.09 10.86
C ASP A 168 -6.27 9.59 9.72
N LEU A 169 -6.76 8.35 9.77
CA LEU A 169 -7.50 7.72 8.68
C LEU A 169 -8.99 8.08 8.73
N HIS A 170 -9.67 8.07 7.59
CA HIS A 170 -11.14 8.21 7.58
C HIS A 170 -11.82 6.97 8.17
N PHE A 171 -11.24 5.80 7.90
CA PHE A 171 -11.69 4.52 8.45
C PHE A 171 -10.52 3.72 8.98
N ALA A 172 -10.69 3.15 10.18
CA ALA A 172 -9.80 2.10 10.65
C ALA A 172 -9.88 0.90 9.66
N PRO A 173 -8.75 0.30 9.24
CA PRO A 173 -8.76 -0.70 8.19
C PRO A 173 -9.57 -1.97 8.49
N ASP A 174 -9.66 -2.36 9.77
CA ASP A 174 -10.48 -3.50 10.21
C ASP A 174 -11.99 -3.23 10.06
N LYS A 175 -12.41 -1.97 10.25
CA LYS A 175 -13.79 -1.53 10.03
C LYS A 175 -14.08 -1.43 8.54
N LEU A 176 -13.19 -0.81 7.77
CA LEU A 176 -13.36 -0.68 6.33
C LEU A 176 -13.45 -2.06 5.65
N TYR A 177 -12.58 -2.99 6.03
CA TYR A 177 -12.66 -4.38 5.58
C TYR A 177 -14.05 -4.99 5.86
N LYS A 178 -14.61 -4.82 7.07
CA LYS A 178 -15.93 -5.38 7.42
C LYS A 178 -17.05 -4.79 6.56
N GLU A 179 -17.05 -3.47 6.36
CA GLU A 179 -18.03 -2.78 5.51
C GLU A 179 -18.00 -3.27 4.06
N MET A 180 -16.82 -3.63 3.55
CA MET A 180 -16.63 -4.08 2.17
C MET A 180 -16.83 -5.58 1.98
N ALA A 181 -16.46 -6.39 2.98
CA ALA A 181 -16.44 -7.86 2.90
C ALA A 181 -17.84 -8.49 2.79
N GLU A 182 -18.91 -7.74 3.03
CA GLU A 182 -20.29 -8.20 2.83
C GLU A 182 -20.68 -8.33 1.35
N PHE A 183 -19.87 -7.77 0.45
CA PHE A 183 -20.18 -7.68 -0.99
C PHE A 183 -19.32 -8.61 -1.83
N GLN A 184 -19.95 -9.39 -2.70
CA GLN A 184 -19.24 -10.25 -3.65
C GLN A 184 -18.46 -9.44 -4.69
N SER A 185 -18.95 -8.23 -5.01
CA SER A 185 -18.39 -7.35 -6.03
C SER A 185 -18.15 -5.95 -5.46
N PRO A 186 -17.05 -5.27 -5.84
CA PRO A 186 -16.84 -3.86 -5.51
C PRO A 186 -17.96 -2.95 -6.05
N PHE A 187 -18.60 -3.32 -7.17
CA PHE A 187 -19.76 -2.56 -7.67
C PHE A 187 -20.97 -2.64 -6.75
N ASP A 188 -21.20 -3.80 -6.12
CA ASP A 188 -22.27 -3.96 -5.14
C ASP A 188 -21.97 -3.15 -3.89
N PHE A 189 -20.72 -3.13 -3.42
CA PHE A 189 -20.28 -2.27 -2.33
C PHE A 189 -20.58 -0.78 -2.63
N ILE A 190 -20.16 -0.29 -3.80
CA ILE A 190 -20.40 1.12 -4.19
C ILE A 190 -21.90 1.43 -4.26
N LYS A 191 -22.70 0.50 -4.79
CA LYS A 191 -24.14 0.70 -4.99
C LYS A 191 -24.93 0.66 -3.68
N TYR A 192 -24.62 -0.28 -2.80
CA TYR A 192 -25.43 -0.56 -1.61
C TYR A 192 -24.86 0.03 -0.33
N ASN A 193 -23.55 0.28 -0.26
CA ASN A 193 -22.88 0.99 0.83
C ASN A 193 -22.30 2.34 0.32
N HIS A 194 -23.16 3.11 -0.36
CA HIS A 194 -22.79 4.34 -1.05
C HIS A 194 -22.24 5.43 -0.12
N GLU A 195 -22.69 5.47 1.14
CA GLU A 195 -22.22 6.43 2.13
C GLU A 195 -20.72 6.29 2.43
N ILE A 196 -20.24 5.06 2.66
CA ILE A 196 -18.82 4.79 2.91
C ILE A 196 -17.99 5.09 1.67
N PHE A 197 -18.48 4.74 0.48
CA PHE A 197 -17.82 5.08 -0.78
C PHE A 197 -17.68 6.61 -0.97
N GLU A 198 -18.75 7.37 -0.76
CA GLU A 198 -18.72 8.83 -0.89
C GLU A 198 -17.82 9.49 0.17
N GLN A 199 -17.79 8.97 1.40
CA GLN A 199 -16.87 9.48 2.41
C GLN A 199 -15.41 9.26 2.03
N LEU A 200 -15.07 8.07 1.50
CA LEU A 200 -13.73 7.78 0.98
C LEU A 200 -13.34 8.72 -0.17
N LYS A 201 -14.27 8.92 -1.11
CA LYS A 201 -14.10 9.80 -2.28
C LYS A 201 -13.89 11.26 -1.86
N GLN A 202 -14.80 11.81 -1.05
CA GLN A 202 -14.73 13.20 -0.60
C GLN A 202 -13.43 13.46 0.17
N GLY A 203 -13.05 12.55 1.08
CA GLY A 203 -11.79 12.66 1.80
C GLY A 203 -10.58 12.73 0.87
N TYR A 204 -10.53 11.87 -0.15
CA TYR A 204 -9.47 11.92 -1.16
C TYR A 204 -9.49 13.22 -1.98
N GLU A 205 -10.65 13.62 -2.49
CA GLU A 205 -10.79 14.80 -3.36
C GLU A 205 -10.41 16.10 -2.62
N GLU A 206 -10.84 16.26 -1.37
CA GLU A 206 -10.53 17.42 -0.54
C GLU A 206 -9.02 17.50 -0.24
N ASP A 207 -8.42 16.39 0.17
CA ASP A 207 -7.00 16.32 0.50
C ASP A 207 -6.11 16.54 -0.72
N MET A 208 -6.49 15.99 -1.88
CA MET A 208 -5.81 16.23 -3.16
C MET A 208 -5.96 17.69 -3.62
N ALA A 209 -7.12 18.30 -3.44
CA ALA A 209 -7.33 19.72 -3.75
C ALA A 209 -6.46 20.62 -2.86
N ASN A 210 -6.26 20.25 -1.58
CA ASN A 210 -5.34 20.95 -0.70
C ASN A 210 -3.88 20.77 -1.14
N ALA A 211 -3.47 19.54 -1.47
CA ALA A 211 -2.11 19.24 -1.93
C ALA A 211 -1.74 19.99 -3.22
N GLN A 212 -2.67 20.08 -4.18
CA GLN A 212 -2.44 20.78 -5.45
C GLN A 212 -2.29 22.30 -5.32
N ARG A 213 -2.66 22.90 -4.18
CA ARG A 213 -2.43 24.33 -3.88
C ARG A 213 -1.06 24.59 -3.26
N ILE A 214 -0.30 23.54 -2.94
CA ILE A 214 1.04 23.67 -2.36
C ILE A 214 2.03 23.93 -3.50
N GLU A 215 2.69 25.08 -3.43
CA GLU A 215 3.83 25.40 -4.30
C GLU A 215 5.05 24.54 -3.93
N PRO A 216 5.88 24.15 -4.91
CA PRO A 216 7.10 23.41 -4.62
C PRO A 216 8.09 24.28 -3.85
N GLU A 217 8.71 23.70 -2.83
CA GLU A 217 9.85 24.30 -2.10
C GLU A 217 11.06 24.44 -3.03
N TYR A 218 11.25 23.46 -3.91
CA TYR A 218 12.30 23.46 -4.92
C TYR A 218 11.80 22.83 -6.22
N GLN A 219 12.16 23.42 -7.36
CA GLN A 219 11.81 22.88 -8.66
C GLN A 219 12.90 23.18 -9.69
N SER A 220 13.26 22.15 -10.46
CA SER A 220 14.08 22.22 -11.66
C SER A 220 13.37 21.49 -12.82
N ASN A 221 14.08 21.29 -13.94
CA ASN A 221 13.59 20.44 -15.03
C ASN A 221 13.60 18.96 -14.65
N ALA A 222 14.54 18.54 -13.78
CA ALA A 222 14.78 17.15 -13.42
C ALA A 222 14.02 16.71 -12.16
N VAL A 223 13.83 17.60 -11.18
CA VAL A 223 13.17 17.28 -9.92
C VAL A 223 12.20 18.35 -9.42
N ALA A 224 11.27 17.97 -8.54
CA ALA A 224 10.49 18.91 -7.72
C ALA A 224 10.29 18.37 -6.30
N VAL A 225 10.35 19.27 -5.32
CA VAL A 225 10.24 18.97 -3.89
C VAL A 225 9.08 19.77 -3.31
N PHE A 226 8.16 19.08 -2.63
CA PHE A 226 7.00 19.67 -1.98
C PHE A 226 7.05 19.37 -0.49
N ILE A 227 6.82 20.38 0.34
CA ILE A 227 6.71 20.22 1.80
C ILE A 227 5.25 20.47 2.18
N LEU A 228 4.60 19.43 2.70
CA LEU A 228 3.22 19.49 3.16
C LEU A 228 3.17 19.89 4.65
N PRO A 229 2.10 20.58 5.10
CA PRO A 229 1.97 20.96 6.50
C PRO A 229 1.81 19.73 7.42
N ASP A 230 2.05 19.90 8.72
CA ASP A 230 1.82 18.83 9.70
C ASP A 230 0.33 18.69 10.07
N THR A 231 -0.42 18.06 9.17
CA THR A 231 -1.86 17.80 9.33
C THR A 231 -2.19 16.36 8.95
N ALA A 232 -3.30 15.83 9.50
CA ALA A 232 -3.77 14.49 9.14
C ALA A 232 -3.95 14.33 7.62
N TRP A 233 -4.51 15.35 6.96
CA TRP A 233 -4.73 15.33 5.51
C TRP A 233 -3.43 15.22 4.70
N ALA A 234 -2.40 15.96 5.11
CA ALA A 234 -1.09 15.92 4.46
C ALA A 234 -0.42 14.54 4.59
N ARG A 235 -0.58 13.91 5.76
CA ARG A 235 -0.06 12.57 6.02
C ARG A 235 -0.77 11.50 5.18
N ARG A 236 -2.09 11.62 4.99
CA ARG A 236 -2.87 10.72 4.11
C ARG A 236 -2.49 10.91 2.63
N VAL A 237 -2.44 12.15 2.17
CA VAL A 237 -2.29 12.44 0.72
C VAL A 237 -0.88 12.22 0.20
N ASN A 238 0.14 12.17 1.07
CA ASN A 238 1.55 12.13 0.69
C ASN A 238 1.86 11.12 -0.44
N GLY A 239 1.46 9.85 -0.27
CA GLY A 239 1.73 8.80 -1.23
C GLY A 239 1.02 8.99 -2.58
N VAL A 240 -0.25 9.39 -2.55
CA VAL A 240 -1.08 9.57 -3.76
C VAL A 240 -0.73 10.85 -4.50
N PHE A 241 -0.36 11.93 -3.80
CA PHE A 241 0.11 13.17 -4.40
C PHE A 241 1.43 12.97 -5.14
N GLY A 242 2.37 12.21 -4.57
CA GLY A 242 3.60 11.82 -5.26
C GLY A 242 3.33 11.06 -6.58
N ASN A 243 2.36 10.13 -6.57
CA ASN A 243 1.96 9.41 -7.78
C ASN A 243 1.30 10.34 -8.81
N PHE A 244 0.42 11.25 -8.36
CA PHE A 244 -0.22 12.25 -9.21
C PHE A 244 0.82 13.13 -9.93
N LEU A 245 1.80 13.64 -9.19
CA LEU A 245 2.88 14.48 -9.71
C LEU A 245 3.72 13.75 -10.77
N ALA A 246 4.09 12.50 -10.51
CA ALA A 246 4.85 11.66 -11.44
C ALA A 246 4.08 11.37 -12.74
N ASN A 247 2.77 11.13 -12.66
CA ASN A 247 1.92 10.97 -13.84
C ASN A 247 1.77 12.26 -14.65
N LEU A 248 1.63 13.41 -13.97
CA LEU A 248 1.52 14.71 -14.63
C LEU A 248 2.84 15.13 -15.30
N ASN A 249 3.99 14.70 -14.77
CA ASN A 249 5.31 15.07 -15.26
C ASN A 249 6.21 13.83 -15.43
N PRO A 250 6.00 13.01 -16.49
CA PRO A 250 6.65 11.70 -16.62
C PRO A 250 8.18 11.70 -16.67
N ASN A 251 8.79 12.83 -16.99
CA ASN A 251 10.25 13.00 -17.09
C ASN A 251 10.89 13.62 -15.84
N ARG A 252 10.10 13.93 -14.80
CA ARG A 252 10.57 14.59 -13.59
C ARG A 252 10.46 13.65 -12.40
N ALA A 253 11.44 13.68 -11.50
CA ALA A 253 11.36 13.02 -10.21
C ALA A 253 10.66 13.92 -9.19
N HIS A 254 9.95 13.35 -8.23
CA HIS A 254 9.24 14.13 -7.21
C HIS A 254 9.55 13.64 -5.81
N ALA A 255 9.78 14.58 -4.90
CA ALA A 255 9.83 14.32 -3.47
C ALA A 255 8.66 15.03 -2.78
N VAL A 256 7.87 14.28 -2.02
CA VAL A 256 6.83 14.83 -1.15
C VAL A 256 7.25 14.59 0.30
N ILE A 257 7.33 15.67 1.06
CA ILE A 257 7.87 15.71 2.40
C ILE A 257 6.77 16.09 3.37
N THR A 258 6.64 15.34 4.45
CA THR A 258 5.75 15.66 5.59
C THR A 258 6.58 15.76 6.86
N HIS A 259 6.10 16.49 7.85
CA HIS A 259 6.70 16.46 9.18
C HIS A 259 6.48 15.10 9.85
N ASN A 260 7.46 14.65 10.62
CA ASN A 260 7.33 13.52 11.54
C ASN A 260 7.15 14.03 12.99
N LYS A 261 6.96 13.10 13.94
CA LYS A 261 6.64 13.43 15.34
C LYS A 261 7.74 14.20 16.09
N ASP A 262 8.96 14.23 15.56
CA ASP A 262 10.12 14.86 16.19
C ASP A 262 10.41 16.27 15.62
N ASN A 263 9.45 16.86 14.89
CA ASN A 263 9.64 18.07 14.05
C ASN A 263 10.66 17.91 12.91
N ASP A 264 11.11 16.68 12.66
CA ASP A 264 11.93 16.33 11.52
C ASP A 264 11.05 15.92 10.34
N TYR A 265 11.64 15.37 9.28
CA TYR A 265 10.95 15.07 8.04
C TYR A 265 10.80 13.57 7.78
N GLN A 266 9.70 13.23 7.10
CA GLN A 266 9.55 11.99 6.35
C GLN A 266 9.52 12.35 4.87
N VAL A 267 10.27 11.61 4.05
CA VAL A 267 10.40 11.87 2.62
C VAL A 267 9.85 10.69 1.83
N GLY A 268 8.96 10.95 0.88
CA GLY A 268 8.56 10.01 -0.16
C GLY A 268 9.11 10.46 -1.52
N VAL A 269 9.81 9.58 -2.24
CA VAL A 269 10.37 9.86 -3.56
C VAL A 269 9.67 9.00 -4.62
N ARG A 270 9.42 9.61 -5.78
CA ARG A 270 9.05 8.94 -7.03
C ARG A 270 10.10 9.26 -8.09
N ALA A 271 10.66 8.23 -8.70
CA ALA A 271 11.52 8.38 -9.87
C ALA A 271 10.69 8.80 -11.10
N PRO A 272 11.30 9.39 -12.14
CA PRO A 272 10.62 9.68 -13.39
C PRO A 272 9.96 8.43 -13.97
N LEU A 273 8.73 8.55 -14.48
CA LEU A 273 8.06 7.42 -15.13
C LEU A 273 8.75 6.98 -16.43
N SER A 274 9.45 7.88 -17.11
CA SER A 274 10.25 7.56 -18.30
C SER A 274 11.51 6.76 -17.97
N ASN A 275 11.99 6.82 -16.72
CA ASN A 275 13.12 6.04 -16.24
C ASN A 275 12.90 5.67 -14.75
N LYS A 276 12.13 4.61 -14.52
CA LYS A 276 11.62 4.14 -13.21
C LYS A 276 12.71 3.55 -12.29
N THR A 277 13.83 4.25 -12.11
CA THR A 277 15.01 3.75 -11.40
C THR A 277 15.65 4.81 -10.49
N GLY A 278 16.41 4.36 -9.48
CA GLY A 278 17.28 5.20 -8.65
C GLY A 278 16.65 5.79 -7.39
N ALA A 279 15.35 5.64 -7.16
CA ALA A 279 14.72 6.13 -5.93
C ALA A 279 15.26 5.39 -4.69
N ASP A 280 15.43 4.07 -4.79
CA ASP A 280 16.01 3.22 -3.75
C ASP A 280 17.46 3.59 -3.44
N GLU A 281 18.28 3.80 -4.47
CA GLU A 281 19.68 4.21 -4.32
C GLU A 281 19.81 5.56 -3.62
N LEU A 282 19.05 6.57 -4.07
CA LEU A 282 19.02 7.89 -3.46
C LEU A 282 18.61 7.81 -1.99
N CYS A 283 17.50 7.14 -1.67
CA CYS A 283 17.00 7.07 -0.31
C CYS A 283 17.96 6.26 0.59
N SER A 284 18.56 5.18 0.09
CA SER A 284 19.50 4.35 0.88
C SER A 284 20.78 5.08 1.28
N ALA A 285 21.07 6.25 0.69
CA ALA A 285 22.14 7.13 1.14
C ALA A 285 21.86 7.82 2.49
N PHE A 286 20.64 7.67 3.03
CA PHE A 286 20.21 8.21 4.32
C PHE A 286 19.92 7.07 5.32
N PRO A 287 20.19 7.23 6.64
CA PRO A 287 20.19 6.12 7.60
C PRO A 287 18.90 5.30 7.67
N THR A 288 17.75 5.95 7.46
CA THR A 288 16.42 5.31 7.51
C THR A 288 15.75 5.18 6.15
N GLY A 289 16.53 5.33 5.08
CA GLY A 289 16.01 5.30 3.73
C GLY A 289 16.08 3.93 3.06
N GLY A 290 15.17 3.72 2.12
CA GLY A 290 15.08 2.50 1.33
C GLY A 290 13.78 2.44 0.53
N GLY A 291 13.59 1.37 -0.24
CA GLY A 291 12.39 1.18 -1.04
C GLY A 291 12.65 0.40 -2.32
N ARG A 292 11.84 0.65 -3.34
CA ARG A 292 11.96 0.05 -4.67
C ARG A 292 12.56 1.09 -5.65
N LYS A 293 13.11 0.60 -6.76
CA LYS A 293 13.72 1.42 -7.83
C LYS A 293 12.91 2.65 -8.27
N ALA A 294 11.59 2.50 -8.39
CA ALA A 294 10.69 3.56 -8.85
C ALA A 294 10.11 4.44 -7.73
N ALA A 295 10.10 3.93 -6.49
CA ALA A 295 9.44 4.55 -5.36
C ALA A 295 10.11 4.13 -4.05
N ALA A 296 10.63 5.11 -3.33
CA ALA A 296 11.36 4.90 -2.09
C ALA A 296 11.04 6.01 -1.09
N GLY A 297 11.59 5.92 0.11
CA GLY A 297 11.42 6.97 1.11
C GLY A 297 12.45 6.93 2.21
N ILE A 298 12.43 7.96 3.04
CA ILE A 298 13.25 8.13 4.24
C ILE A 298 12.29 8.33 5.40
N ASN A 299 12.36 7.46 6.42
CA ASN A 299 11.41 7.52 7.54
C ASN A 299 11.69 8.69 8.48
N HIS A 300 12.96 9.03 8.65
CA HIS A 300 13.44 10.13 9.47
C HIS A 300 14.62 10.82 8.78
N LEU A 301 14.39 12.05 8.36
CA LEU A 301 15.40 12.98 7.85
C LEU A 301 15.48 14.17 8.81
N PRO A 302 16.60 14.36 9.52
CA PRO A 302 16.80 15.50 10.40
C PRO A 302 16.58 16.83 9.68
N GLY A 303 15.98 17.81 10.36
CA GLY A 303 15.61 19.09 9.78
C GLY A 303 16.78 19.84 9.14
N ASP A 304 17.98 19.73 9.73
CA ASP A 304 19.22 20.33 9.22
C ASP A 304 19.77 19.65 7.96
N GLN A 305 19.26 18.46 7.61
CA GLN A 305 19.63 17.72 6.40
C GLN A 305 18.71 17.97 5.20
N LEU A 306 17.64 18.76 5.33
CA LEU A 306 16.71 19.02 4.22
C LEU A 306 17.43 19.57 2.97
N ASN A 307 18.28 20.59 3.14
CA ASN A 307 19.04 21.16 2.02
C ASN A 307 20.04 20.17 1.42
N ILE A 308 20.61 19.28 2.23
CA ILE A 308 21.51 18.22 1.77
C ILE A 308 20.74 17.20 0.93
N PHE A 309 19.53 16.83 1.36
CA PHE A 309 18.63 15.98 0.60
C PHE A 309 18.26 16.59 -0.75
N ILE A 310 17.79 17.85 -0.77
CA ILE A 310 17.38 18.53 -2.00
C ILE A 310 18.53 18.57 -3.01
N LYS A 311 19.74 18.92 -2.55
CA LYS A 311 20.94 18.93 -3.40
C LYS A 311 21.26 17.54 -3.96
N LYS A 312 21.30 16.52 -3.11
CA LYS A 312 21.54 15.13 -3.54
C LYS A 312 20.49 14.64 -4.52
N PHE A 313 19.24 15.05 -4.34
CA PHE A 313 18.13 14.66 -5.21
C PHE A 313 18.28 15.28 -6.60
N GLU A 314 18.58 16.58 -6.68
CA GLU A 314 18.89 17.27 -7.94
C GLU A 314 20.13 16.65 -8.62
N ASP A 315 21.24 16.51 -7.90
CA ASP A 315 22.50 15.97 -8.44
C ASP A 315 22.34 14.52 -8.96
N PHE A 316 21.36 13.75 -8.44
CA PHE A 316 21.13 12.37 -8.84
C PHE A 316 20.32 12.23 -10.14
N TYR A 317 19.38 13.16 -10.41
CA TYR A 317 18.44 13.05 -11.54
C TYR A 317 18.70 14.05 -12.67
N SER A 318 19.58 15.05 -12.47
CA SER A 318 20.05 15.98 -13.50
C SER A 318 21.19 15.41 -14.35
#